data_AF-A0A530LVC0-F1
#
_entry.id   AF-A0A530LVC0-F1
#
_cell.length_a   1.000
_cell.length_b   1.000
_cell.length_c   1.000
_cell.angle_alpha   90.00
_cell.angle_beta   90.00
_cell.angle_gamma   90.00
#
_symmetry.space_group_name_H-M   'P 1'
#
loop_
_entity.id
_entity.type
_entity.pdbx_description
1 polymer ?
#
loop_
_entity_poly.entity_id
_entity_poly.type
_entity_poly.pdbx_seq_one_letter_code
_entity_poly.pdbx_strand_id
1 'polypeptide(L)'
;MEQNFSAQALDSTGSVVAGIDVGGTFTDLLLIDGRDGGRVHIAKTPTTVDNQAFGVVAALGATGFPVDGIDLIVHGTTTTTNAVLERRLAKT
;
A
#
# COMPACT_ATOMS: atom_id res chain seq x y z
N MET A 1 17.79 -25.33 -32.95
CA MET A 1 16.71 -24.35 -32.76
C MET A 1 16.07 -24.67 -31.41
N GLU A 2 16.68 -24.18 -30.33
CA GLU A 2 16.12 -24.25 -28.98
C GLU A 2 16.19 -22.83 -28.44
N GLN A 3 15.02 -22.23 -28.21
CA GLN A 3 14.90 -20.87 -27.68
C GLN A 3 14.97 -20.95 -26.15
N ASN A 4 16.05 -20.45 -25.57
CA ASN A 4 16.14 -20.19 -24.13
C ASN A 4 15.28 -18.98 -23.78
N PHE A 5 14.05 -19.22 -23.30
CA PHE A 5 13.36 -18.24 -22.49
C PHE A 5 13.94 -18.30 -21.08
N SER A 6 15.03 -17.55 -20.86
CA SER A 6 15.42 -17.13 -19.52
C SER A 6 14.29 -16.24 -19.01
N ALA A 7 13.52 -16.75 -18.04
CA ALA A 7 12.85 -15.87 -17.10
C ALA A 7 13.95 -14.95 -16.54
N GLN A 8 13.82 -13.66 -16.80
CA GLN A 8 14.71 -12.67 -16.21
C GLN A 8 14.66 -12.88 -14.70
N ALA A 9 15.81 -13.18 -14.10
CA ALA A 9 15.93 -13.15 -12.66
C ALA A 9 15.45 -11.78 -12.21
N LEU A 10 14.35 -11.75 -11.45
CA LEU A 10 13.98 -10.57 -10.67
C LEU A 10 15.22 -10.21 -9.87
N ASP A 11 15.66 -8.96 -10.01
CA ASP A 11 16.84 -8.40 -9.37
C ASP A 11 16.97 -8.91 -7.93
N SER A 12 18.14 -9.44 -7.58
CA SER A 12 18.41 -10.06 -6.28
C SER A 12 18.62 -9.03 -5.16
N THR A 13 18.46 -7.73 -5.45
CA THR A 13 18.22 -6.71 -4.43
C THR A 13 16.73 -6.70 -4.06
N GLY A 14 16.38 -7.04 -2.82
CA GLY A 14 14.97 -7.14 -2.45
C GLY A 14 14.20 -5.84 -2.70
N SER A 15 12.96 -5.96 -3.16
CA SER A 15 12.07 -4.83 -3.43
C SER A 15 11.49 -4.24 -2.15
N VAL A 16 11.17 -2.95 -2.17
CA VAL A 16 10.42 -2.25 -1.13
C VAL A 16 8.95 -2.19 -1.52
N VAL A 17 8.09 -2.85 -0.75
CA VAL A 17 6.64 -2.94 -1.02
C VAL A 17 5.86 -2.38 0.15
N ALA A 18 4.92 -1.45 -0.12
CA ALA A 18 3.99 -0.91 0.85
C ALA A 18 2.57 -1.41 0.59
N GLY A 19 2.00 -2.17 1.54
CA GLY A 19 0.57 -2.46 1.61
C GLY A 19 -0.15 -1.40 2.42
N ILE A 20 -1.21 -0.81 1.86
CA ILE A 20 -2.01 0.24 2.49
C ILE A 20 -3.47 -0.20 2.50
N ASP A 21 -4.14 -0.15 3.65
CA ASP A 21 -5.58 -0.38 3.76
C ASP A 21 -6.29 0.86 4.33
N VAL A 22 -7.19 1.44 3.54
CA VAL A 22 -7.99 2.59 3.93
C VAL A 22 -9.34 2.13 4.49
N GLY A 23 -9.48 2.24 5.81
CA GLY A 23 -10.72 2.03 6.55
C GLY A 23 -11.56 3.30 6.73
N GLY A 24 -12.74 3.18 7.34
CA GLY A 24 -13.57 4.33 7.72
C GLY A 24 -13.02 5.14 8.91
N THR A 25 -12.22 4.50 9.77
CA THR A 25 -11.65 5.12 10.98
C THR A 25 -10.15 5.32 10.88
N PHE A 26 -9.43 4.30 10.40
CA PHE A 26 -7.97 4.31 10.31
C PHE A 26 -7.51 3.89 8.92
N THR A 27 -6.36 4.44 8.53
CA THR A 27 -5.55 3.99 7.41
C THR A 27 -4.34 3.24 7.99
N ASP A 28 -4.24 1.97 7.64
CA ASP A 28 -3.20 1.05 8.08
C ASP A 28 -2.15 0.87 6.97
N LEU A 29 -0.87 0.82 7.33
CA LEU A 29 0.23 0.64 6.38
C LEU A 29 1.25 -0.36 6.93
N LEU A 30 1.61 -1.34 6.09
CA LEU A 30 2.71 -2.27 6.27
C LEU A 30 3.69 -2.11 5.11
N LEU A 31 4.95 -1.78 5.40
CA LEU A 31 6.01 -1.68 4.41
C LEU A 31 7.08 -2.73 4.71
N ILE A 32 7.42 -3.50 3.69
CA ILE A 32 8.49 -4.49 3.71
C ILE A 32 9.61 -3.94 2.84
N ASP A 33 10.73 -3.61 3.47
CA ASP A 33 11.98 -3.29 2.79
C ASP A 33 12.77 -4.60 2.63
N GLY A 34 12.73 -5.17 1.42
CA GLY A 34 13.44 -6.41 1.10
C GLY A 34 14.96 -6.24 0.98
N ARG A 35 15.49 -5.02 1.10
CA ARG A 35 16.92 -4.72 1.03
C ARG A 35 17.59 -5.05 2.36
N ASP A 36 18.92 -5.20 2.35
CA ASP A 36 19.80 -5.24 3.53
C ASP A 36 19.28 -6.00 4.77
N GLY A 37 18.83 -7.24 4.59
CA GLY A 37 18.44 -8.14 5.68
C GLY A 37 16.97 -8.10 6.07
N GLY A 38 16.13 -7.34 5.36
CA GLY A 38 14.67 -7.35 5.53
C GLY A 38 14.22 -6.51 6.72
N ARG A 39 13.61 -5.36 6.46
CA ARG A 39 13.01 -4.50 7.51
C ARG A 39 11.52 -4.35 7.30
N VAL A 40 10.80 -4.19 8.42
CA VAL A 40 9.35 -3.96 8.41
C VAL A 40 9.06 -2.62 9.08
N HIS A 41 8.29 -1.78 8.40
CA HIS A 41 7.78 -0.52 8.92
C HIS A 41 6.26 -0.59 8.99
N ILE A 42 5.68 -0.11 10.09
CA ILE A 42 4.23 -0.15 10.31
C ILE A 42 3.78 1.25 10.70
N ALA A 43 2.65 1.68 10.15
CA ALA A 43 1.97 2.89 10.57
C ALA A 43 0.46 2.66 10.63
N LYS A 44 -0.18 3.34 11.58
CA LYS A 44 -1.63 3.45 11.69
C LYS A 44 -1.97 4.90 11.93
N THR A 45 -2.78 5.48 11.06
CA THR A 45 -3.16 6.90 11.15
C THR A 45 -4.67 7.05 11.01
N PRO A 46 -5.29 8.11 11.58
CA PRO A 46 -6.70 8.36 11.36
C PRO A 46 -7.03 8.53 9.86
N THR A 47 -8.12 7.93 9.40
CA THR A 47 -8.62 8.19 8.03
C THR A 47 -9.14 9.61 7.96
N THR A 48 -8.74 10.34 6.92
CA THR A 48 -9.31 11.65 6.61
C THR A 48 -10.54 11.47 5.73
N VAL A 49 -11.74 11.55 6.32
CA VAL A 49 -13.00 11.18 5.65
C VAL A 49 -13.31 12.05 4.43
N ASP A 50 -13.05 13.37 4.52
CA ASP A 50 -13.32 14.31 3.43
C ASP A 50 -12.42 14.07 2.22
N ASN A 51 -11.19 13.61 2.46
CA ASN A 51 -10.27 13.18 1.42
C ASN A 51 -9.28 12.14 1.97
N GLN A 52 -9.53 10.88 1.63
CA GLN A 52 -8.79 9.73 2.13
C GLN A 52 -7.31 9.72 1.72
N ALA A 53 -6.95 10.44 0.65
CA ALA A 53 -5.56 10.55 0.21
C ALA A 53 -4.66 11.15 1.31
N PHE A 54 -5.17 12.06 2.14
CA PHE A 54 -4.40 12.63 3.24
C PHE A 54 -4.08 11.61 4.34
N GLY A 55 -4.98 10.63 4.58
CA GLY A 55 -4.69 9.51 5.48
C GLY A 55 -3.57 8.61 4.94
N VAL A 56 -3.56 8.35 3.63
CA VAL A 56 -2.50 7.59 2.96
C VAL A 56 -1.14 8.30 3.07
N VAL A 57 -1.10 9.61 2.78
CA VAL A 57 0.12 10.42 2.89
C VAL A 57 0.63 10.47 4.33
N ALA A 58 -0.27 10.63 5.31
CA ALA A 58 0.09 10.59 6.73
C ALA A 58 0.66 9.23 7.15
N ALA A 59 0.06 8.13 6.71
CA ALA A 59 0.54 6.78 6.98
C ALA A 59 1.94 6.56 6.40
N LEU A 60 2.18 6.96 5.15
CA LEU A 60 3.50 6.91 4.51
C LEU A 60 4.53 7.71 5.30
N GLY A 61 4.22 8.96 5.67
CA GLY A 61 5.12 9.80 6.47
C GLY A 61 5.43 9.21 7.86
N ALA A 62 4.45 8.58 8.51
CA ALA A 62 4.61 7.99 9.84
C ALA A 62 5.55 6.77 9.87
N THR A 63 5.84 6.13 8.72
CA THR A 63 6.84 5.06 8.64
C THR A 63 8.28 5.55 8.78
N GLY A 64 8.52 6.85 8.53
CA GLY A 64 9.85 7.43 8.39
C GLY A 64 10.63 6.93 7.17
N PHE A 65 10.02 6.10 6.32
CA PHE A 65 10.65 5.56 5.12
C PHE A 65 10.52 6.57 3.95
N PRO A 66 11.59 6.81 3.18
CA PRO A 66 11.56 7.74 2.05
C PRO A 66 10.67 7.19 0.92
N VAL A 67 9.64 7.95 0.54
CA VAL A 67 8.58 7.50 -0.40
C VAL A 67 9.13 7.19 -1.80
N ASP A 68 10.15 7.92 -2.24
CA ASP A 68 10.86 7.69 -3.52
C ASP A 68 11.66 6.38 -3.55
N GLY A 69 11.87 5.75 -2.39
CA GLY A 69 12.48 4.44 -2.27
C GLY A 69 11.51 3.26 -2.37
N ILE A 70 10.20 3.50 -2.46
CA ILE A 70 9.16 2.46 -2.52
C ILE A 70 8.97 2.01 -3.98
N ASP A 71 9.12 0.72 -4.23
CA ASP A 71 9.04 0.14 -5.58
C ASP A 71 7.59 -0.20 -5.98
N LEU A 72 6.74 -0.54 -5.00
CA LEU A 72 5.34 -0.90 -5.23
C LEU A 72 4.45 -0.46 -4.07
N ILE A 73 3.31 0.15 -4.40
CA ILE A 73 2.21 0.37 -3.47
C ILE A 73 1.05 -0.56 -3.83
N VAL A 74 0.62 -1.39 -2.88
CA VAL A 74 -0.60 -2.17 -2.95
C VAL A 74 -1.66 -1.46 -2.12
N HIS A 75 -2.68 -0.91 -2.78
CA HIS A 75 -3.73 -0.12 -2.14
C HIS A 75 -5.03 -0.92 -2.02
N GLY A 76 -5.47 -1.17 -0.79
CA GLY A 76 -6.78 -1.69 -0.43
C GLY A 76 -7.64 -0.60 0.20
N THR A 77 -8.95 -0.72 0.04
CA THR A 77 -9.90 0.12 0.76
C THR A 77 -11.18 -0.65 1.06
N THR A 78 -11.78 -0.34 2.21
CA THR A 78 -13.11 -0.84 2.59
C THR A 78 -14.24 0.12 2.18
N THR A 79 -13.93 1.28 1.59
CA THR A 79 -14.91 2.31 1.23
C THR A 79 -16.02 1.77 0.33
N THR A 80 -15.67 0.97 -0.68
CA THR A 80 -16.66 0.35 -1.58
C THR A 80 -17.57 -0.62 -0.84
N THR A 81 -16.99 -1.51 -0.03
CA THR A 81 -17.76 -2.48 0.75
C THR A 81 -18.70 -1.79 1.73
N ASN A 82 -18.23 -0.74 2.42
CA ASN A 82 -19.06 0.05 3.33
C ASN A 82 -20.16 0.79 2.60
N ALA A 83 -19.88 1.36 1.42
CA ALA A 83 -20.90 2.02 0.61
C ALA A 83 -22.04 1.05 0.20
N VAL A 84 -21.72 -0.22 -0.10
CA VAL A 84 -22.72 -1.26 -0.37
C VAL A 84 -23.55 -1.55 0.88
N LEU A 85 -22.91 -1.78 2.03
CA LEU A 85 -23.59 -2.12 3.28
C LEU A 85 -24.46 -0.96 3.81
N GLU A 86 -24.00 0.27 3.67
CA GLU A 86 -24.70 1.50 4.07
C GLU A 86 -25.72 2.00 3.03
N ARG A 87 -25.82 1.33 1.87
CA ARG A 87 -26.68 1.72 0.74
C ARG A 87 -26.40 3.14 0.23
N ARG A 88 -25.12 3.52 0.19
CA ARG A 88 -24.61 4.83 -0.28
C ARG A 88 -23.97 4.72 -1.65
N LEU A 89 -24.66 4.08 -2.59
CA LEU A 89 -24.21 3.92 -3.97
C LEU A 89 -24.88 4.97 -4.87
N ALA A 90 -24.30 5.22 -6.05
CA ALA A 90 -24.94 6.06 -7.07
C ALA A 90 -26.28 5.44 -7.50
N LYS A 91 -27.27 6.28 -7.81
CA LYS A 91 -28.50 5.82 -8.46
C LYS A 91 -28.16 5.43 -9.90
N THR A 92 -28.50 4.22 -10.28
CA THR A 92 -28.35 3.67 -11.62
C THR A 92 -29.67 3.61 -12.36
#